data_AF-A0A938LE21-F1
#
_entry.id   AF-A0A938LE21-F1
#
_cell.length_a   1.000
_cell.length_b   1.000
_cell.length_c   1.000
_cell.angle_alpha   90.00
_cell.angle_beta   90.00
_cell.angle_gamma   90.00
#
_symmetry.space_group_name_H-M   'P 1'
#
loop_
_entity.id
_entity.type
_entity.pdbx_description
1 polymer ?
#
loop_
_entity_poly.entity_id
_entity_poly.type
_entity_poly.pdbx_seq_one_letter_code
_entity_poly.pdbx_strand_id
1 'polypeptide(L)'
;MKAAWEANGASAMVRRRFLRGLGALAALWNLRLPIARGQVKDGTPALREQLEKGLKARFPNEFAFINTVVTMVAAGQLPLDLVQGTFLWVRKNKYHKKYMVPYFERLLRAKATERGIAIP
;
A
#
# COMPACT_ATOMS: atom_id res chain seq x y z
N MET A 1 -5.19 -11.52 -56.75
CA MET A 1 -5.65 -12.42 -55.66
C MET A 1 -5.04 -11.92 -54.35
N LYS A 2 -5.88 -11.66 -53.33
CA LYS A 2 -5.60 -11.55 -51.88
C LYS A 2 -4.34 -10.76 -51.45
N ALA A 3 -4.42 -9.55 -50.93
CA ALA A 3 -5.00 -9.11 -49.63
C ALA A 3 -3.82 -8.46 -48.86
N ALA A 4 -3.67 -7.13 -48.91
CA ALA A 4 -4.32 -6.19 -48.00
C ALA A 4 -3.84 -6.36 -46.53
N TRP A 5 -2.73 -5.68 -46.20
CA TRP A 5 -2.48 -5.06 -44.88
C TRP A 5 -1.27 -4.11 -45.02
N GLU A 6 -1.43 -3.07 -45.84
CA GLU A 6 -0.69 -1.83 -45.67
C GLU A 6 -1.48 -0.93 -44.71
N ALA A 7 -0.75 -0.28 -43.81
CA ALA A 7 -1.04 1.03 -43.24
C ALA A 7 -2.50 1.31 -42.78
N ASN A 8 -2.82 0.93 -41.55
CA ASN A 8 -3.94 1.49 -40.77
C ASN A 8 -3.58 1.42 -39.27
N GLY A 9 -3.44 2.47 -38.49
CA GLY A 9 -3.65 3.88 -38.77
C GLY A 9 -2.97 4.75 -37.72
N ALA A 10 -2.39 5.86 -38.17
CA ALA A 10 -2.22 7.03 -37.34
C ALA A 10 -3.60 7.65 -37.09
N SER A 11 -4.11 7.48 -35.87
CA SER A 11 -5.18 8.30 -35.28
C SER A 11 -4.79 8.47 -33.81
N ALA A 12 -4.00 9.49 -33.45
CA ALA A 12 -4.48 10.85 -33.23
C ALA A 12 -5.79 10.89 -32.42
N MET A 13 -5.73 10.62 -31.11
CA MET A 13 -6.61 11.32 -30.17
C MET A 13 -6.07 11.32 -28.73
N VAL A 14 -5.02 12.12 -28.53
CA VAL A 14 -5.05 13.05 -27.40
C VAL A 14 -6.32 13.88 -27.57
N ARG A 15 -7.24 13.88 -26.59
CA ARG A 15 -8.12 15.00 -26.20
C ARG A 15 -9.33 14.52 -25.38
N ARG A 16 -9.18 14.56 -24.06
CA ARG A 16 -10.23 15.17 -23.23
C ARG A 16 -9.59 16.22 -22.33
N ARG A 17 -9.14 17.29 -22.99
CA ARG A 17 -8.97 18.61 -22.37
C ARG A 17 -10.38 19.08 -22.00
N PHE A 18 -10.81 18.77 -20.79
CA PHE A 18 -11.89 19.53 -20.14
C PHE A 18 -11.30 20.89 -19.75
N LEU A 19 -11.33 21.81 -20.70
CA LEU A 19 -11.04 23.22 -20.51
C LEU A 19 -12.33 23.96 -20.85
N ARG A 20 -12.99 24.51 -19.82
CA ARG A 20 -13.38 25.92 -19.71
C ARG A 20 -14.48 26.08 -18.65
N GLY A 21 -14.05 26.60 -17.51
CA GLY A 21 -14.84 27.37 -16.56
C GLY A 21 -13.85 28.32 -15.89
N LEU A 22 -13.58 29.44 -16.54
CA LEU A 22 -12.72 30.53 -16.05
C LEU A 22 -13.58 31.41 -15.14
N GLY A 23 -13.12 31.69 -13.92
CA GLY A 23 -13.80 32.66 -13.06
C GLY A 23 -13.25 32.73 -11.64
N ALA A 24 -12.12 33.45 -11.50
CA ALA A 24 -11.71 34.24 -10.32
C ALA A 24 -11.61 33.56 -8.94
N LEU A 25 -10.38 33.34 -8.47
CA LEU A 25 -9.74 34.16 -7.43
C LEU A 25 -8.41 33.52 -6.99
N ALA A 26 -7.33 34.22 -7.31
CA ALA A 26 -6.00 33.95 -6.78
C ALA A 26 -5.95 34.37 -5.31
N ALA A 27 -5.90 33.41 -4.40
CA ALA A 27 -5.24 33.49 -3.09
C ALA A 27 -5.44 32.13 -2.39
N LEU A 28 -4.44 31.66 -1.65
CA LEU A 28 -4.41 30.39 -0.88
C LEU A 28 -3.86 29.16 -1.62
N TRP A 29 -2.77 29.30 -2.40
CA TRP A 29 -2.01 28.13 -2.88
C TRP A 29 -1.19 27.43 -1.76
N ASN A 30 -1.06 28.04 -0.57
CA ASN A 30 -0.23 27.52 0.52
C ASN A 30 -0.98 27.15 1.81
N LEU A 31 -2.28 26.85 1.74
CA LEU A 31 -2.92 26.16 2.86
C LEU A 31 -2.72 24.64 2.70
N ARG A 32 -1.47 24.21 2.92
CA ARG A 32 -1.15 22.82 3.23
C ARG A 32 -1.78 22.53 4.58
N LEU A 33 -3.08 22.21 4.59
CA LEU A 33 -3.73 21.64 5.76
C LEU A 33 -2.83 20.48 6.21
N PRO A 34 -2.31 20.48 7.44
CA PRO A 34 -1.77 19.27 7.99
C PRO A 34 -2.94 18.29 7.94
N ILE A 35 -2.89 17.34 7.01
CA ILE A 35 -3.72 16.14 7.12
C ILE A 35 -3.21 15.53 8.41
N ALA A 36 -3.89 15.85 9.50
CA ALA A 36 -3.69 15.22 10.79
C ALA A 36 -4.02 13.77 10.54
N ARG A 37 -3.00 12.98 10.18
CA ARG A 37 -3.09 11.53 10.15
C ARG A 37 -3.58 11.14 11.52
N GLY A 38 -4.81 10.64 11.58
CA GLY A 38 -5.43 10.14 12.79
C GLY A 38 -4.42 9.26 13.52
N GLN A 39 -3.99 9.73 14.69
CA GLN A 39 -3.13 8.98 15.58
C GLN A 39 -4.02 7.89 16.20
N VAL A 40 -4.16 6.75 15.53
CA VAL A 40 -4.83 5.58 16.10
C VAL A 40 -3.90 5.00 17.16
N LYS A 41 -3.95 5.55 18.38
CA LYS A 41 -3.06 5.19 19.50
C LYS A 41 -3.56 4.02 20.36
N ASP A 42 -4.66 3.36 19.99
CA ASP A 42 -5.20 2.21 20.74
C ASP A 42 -5.24 0.90 19.93
N GLY A 43 -4.64 0.88 18.73
CA GLY A 43 -4.74 -0.22 17.77
C GLY A 43 -3.73 -1.35 17.92
N THR A 44 -2.80 -1.30 18.88
CA THR A 44 -1.67 -2.25 18.99
C THR A 44 -2.11 -3.71 19.21
N PRO A 45 -2.99 -4.03 20.20
CA PRO A 45 -3.48 -5.40 20.36
C PRO A 45 -4.40 -5.83 19.21
N ALA A 46 -5.25 -4.93 18.70
CA ALA A 46 -6.14 -5.22 17.57
C ALA A 46 -5.36 -5.51 16.28
N LEU A 47 -4.29 -4.76 16.01
CA LEU A 47 -3.42 -4.97 14.85
C LEU A 47 -2.70 -6.31 14.93
N ARG A 48 -2.18 -6.67 16.10
CA ARG A 48 -1.54 -7.96 16.33
C ARG A 48 -2.50 -9.10 16.00
N GLU A 49 -3.68 -9.09 16.63
CA GLU A 49 -4.70 -10.11 16.42
C GLU A 49 -5.13 -10.20 14.94
N GLN A 50 -5.29 -9.05 14.28
CA GLN A 50 -5.59 -8.98 12.85
C GLN A 50 -4.51 -9.63 11.99
N LEU A 51 -3.24 -9.38 12.26
CA LEU A 51 -2.12 -9.94 11.51
C LEU A 51 -1.99 -11.45 11.77
N GLU A 52 -2.04 -11.88 13.03
CA GLU A 52 -1.93 -13.29 13.42
C GLU A 52 -3.04 -14.13 12.77
N LYS A 53 -4.29 -13.73 12.97
CA LYS A 53 -5.45 -14.47 12.44
C LYS A 53 -5.57 -14.30 10.93
N GLY A 54 -5.37 -13.09 10.42
CA GLY A 54 -5.55 -12.75 9.01
C GLY A 54 -4.47 -13.34 8.10
N LEU A 55 -3.24 -13.50 8.59
CA LEU A 55 -2.15 -14.18 7.89
C LEU A 55 -2.04 -15.66 8.26
N LYS A 56 -2.88 -16.16 9.17
CA LYS A 56 -2.86 -17.55 9.65
C LYS A 56 -1.48 -17.95 10.21
N ALA A 57 -0.91 -17.10 11.06
CA ALA A 57 0.33 -17.41 11.76
C ALA A 57 0.16 -18.68 12.61
N ARG A 58 1.15 -19.56 12.56
CA ARG A 58 1.16 -20.87 13.25
C ARG A 58 2.47 -21.15 13.96
N PHE A 59 3.57 -20.55 13.50
CA PHE A 59 4.89 -20.84 14.03
C PHE A 59 5.38 -19.73 14.99
N PRO A 60 6.18 -20.08 16.01
CA PRO A 60 6.68 -19.10 16.98
C PRO A 60 7.50 -17.97 16.34
N ASN A 61 8.24 -18.26 15.27
CA ASN A 61 8.97 -17.24 14.50
C ASN A 61 8.04 -16.27 13.76
N GLU A 62 6.89 -16.74 13.26
CA GLU A 62 5.87 -15.89 12.62
C GLU A 62 5.24 -14.93 13.62
N PHE A 63 4.91 -15.43 14.82
CA PHE A 63 4.41 -14.59 15.91
C PHE A 63 5.45 -13.56 16.36
N ALA A 64 6.71 -13.96 16.48
CA ALA A 64 7.80 -13.04 16.80
C ALA A 64 7.93 -11.92 15.76
N PHE A 65 7.90 -12.25 14.47
CA PHE A 65 7.92 -11.27 13.39
C PHE A 65 6.73 -10.30 13.45
N ILE A 66 5.51 -10.82 13.64
CA ILE A 66 4.31 -9.98 13.76
C ILE A 66 4.42 -9.04 14.97
N ASN A 67 4.93 -9.52 16.10
CA ASN A 67 5.13 -8.68 17.28
C ASN A 67 6.14 -7.56 17.02
N THR A 68 7.25 -7.85 16.32
CA THR A 68 8.20 -6.82 15.88
C THR A 68 7.52 -5.75 15.03
N VAL A 69 6.74 -6.14 14.02
CA VAL A 69 6.00 -5.21 13.15
C VAL A 69 5.07 -4.32 13.97
N VAL A 70 4.30 -4.91 14.89
CA VAL A 70 3.37 -4.18 15.76
C VAL A 70 4.10 -3.18 16.65
N THR A 71 5.24 -3.57 17.23
CA THR A 71 6.08 -2.68 18.04
C THR A 71 6.64 -1.52 17.22
N MET A 72 7.12 -1.77 16.00
CA MET A 72 7.63 -0.72 15.11
C MET A 72 6.53 0.25 14.66
N VAL A 73 5.29 -0.25 14.47
CA VAL A 73 4.14 0.61 14.17
C VAL A 73 3.77 1.46 15.38
N ALA A 74 3.73 0.87 16.58
CA ALA A 74 3.45 1.59 17.82
C ALA A 74 4.52 2.66 18.12
N ALA A 75 5.79 2.38 17.78
CA ALA A 75 6.91 3.32 17.87
C ALA A 75 6.91 4.39 16.76
N GLY A 76 5.99 4.32 15.79
CA GLY A 76 5.94 5.24 14.64
C GLY A 76 7.06 5.05 13.61
N GLN A 77 7.88 4.00 13.75
CA GLN A 77 8.99 3.67 12.86
C GLN A 77 8.52 3.00 11.56
N LEU A 78 7.38 2.31 11.61
CA LEU A 78 6.76 1.65 10.47
C LEU A 78 5.35 2.21 10.24
N PRO A 79 5.06 2.81 9.07
CA PRO A 79 3.74 3.37 8.81
C PRO A 79 2.65 2.29 8.82
N LEU A 80 1.59 2.51 9.62
CA LEU A 80 0.43 1.60 9.69
C LEU A 80 -0.18 1.33 8.31
N ASP A 81 -0.31 2.36 7.48
CA ASP A 81 -0.87 2.25 6.12
C ASP A 81 -0.05 1.29 5.23
N LEU A 82 1.27 1.24 5.42
CA LEU A 82 2.14 0.33 4.68
C LEU A 82 1.88 -1.13 5.07
N VAL A 83 1.74 -1.36 6.38
CA VAL A 83 1.44 -2.68 6.95
C VAL A 83 0.07 -3.14 6.48
N GLN A 84 -0.97 -2.31 6.64
CA GLN A 84 -2.33 -2.64 6.24
C GLN A 84 -2.47 -2.86 4.73
N GLY A 85 -1.87 -2.00 3.91
CA GLY A 85 -1.89 -2.15 2.45
C GLY A 85 -1.23 -3.45 2.00
N THR A 86 -0.13 -3.83 2.65
CA THR A 86 0.57 -5.10 2.36
C THR A 86 -0.24 -6.30 2.84
N PHE A 87 -0.82 -6.22 4.03
CA PHE A 87 -1.72 -7.25 4.59
C PHE A 87 -2.90 -7.55 3.67
N LEU A 88 -3.61 -6.51 3.22
CA LEU A 88 -4.75 -6.65 2.31
C LEU A 88 -4.33 -7.28 0.98
N TRP A 89 -3.18 -6.86 0.44
CA TRP A 89 -2.66 -7.42 -0.80
C TRP A 89 -2.35 -8.92 -0.67
N VAL A 90 -1.70 -9.33 0.41
CA VAL A 90 -1.39 -10.74 0.69
C VAL A 90 -2.67 -11.56 0.87
N ARG A 91 -3.66 -11.04 1.60
CA ARG A 91 -4.95 -11.73 1.80
C ARG A 91 -5.75 -11.89 0.51
N LYS A 92 -5.70 -10.91 -0.38
CA LYS A 92 -6.41 -10.95 -1.67
C LYS A 92 -5.73 -11.90 -2.66
N ASN A 93 -4.42 -12.09 -2.54
CA ASN A 93 -3.65 -12.92 -3.47
C ASN A 93 -3.93 -14.43 -3.27
N LYS A 94 -4.41 -15.10 -4.32
CA LYS A 94 -4.81 -16.53 -4.27
C LYS A 94 -3.62 -17.49 -4.21
N TYR A 95 -2.44 -17.08 -4.69
CA TYR A 95 -1.30 -17.98 -4.89
C TYR A 95 -0.53 -18.33 -3.61
N HIS A 96 -0.67 -17.52 -2.55
CA HIS A 96 0.17 -17.64 -1.34
C HIS A 96 -0.62 -18.00 -0.08
N LYS A 97 -1.80 -18.62 -0.23
CA LYS A 97 -2.70 -18.92 0.90
C LYS A 97 -2.11 -19.86 1.96
N LYS A 98 -1.13 -20.69 1.60
CA LYS A 98 -0.46 -21.63 2.51
C LYS A 98 0.69 -21.00 3.30
N TYR A 99 1.35 -19.98 2.74
CA TYR A 99 2.56 -19.36 3.28
C TYR A 99 2.41 -17.84 3.33
N MET A 100 1.36 -17.37 4.01
CA MET A 100 1.01 -15.95 4.02
C MET A 100 1.99 -15.11 4.84
N VAL A 101 2.43 -15.57 6.02
CA VAL A 101 3.38 -14.79 6.85
C VAL A 101 4.74 -14.62 6.18
N PRO A 102 5.43 -15.68 5.71
CA PRO A 102 6.73 -15.50 5.06
C PRO A 102 6.66 -14.61 3.81
N TYR A 103 5.55 -14.68 3.09
CA TYR A 103 5.32 -13.87 1.91
C TYR A 103 5.03 -12.41 2.25
N PHE A 104 4.20 -12.18 3.28
CA PHE A 104 3.94 -10.86 3.85
C PHE A 104 5.23 -10.20 4.35
N GLU A 105 6.05 -10.95 5.08
CA GLU A 105 7.35 -10.50 5.57
C GLU A 105 8.23 -10.01 4.42
N ARG A 106 8.43 -10.84 3.39
CA ARG A 106 9.27 -10.47 2.24
C ARG A 106 8.78 -9.19 1.54
N LEU A 107 7.46 -9.07 1.35
CA LEU A 107 6.87 -7.89 0.69
C LEU A 107 6.95 -6.64 1.56
N LEU A 108 6.70 -6.79 2.85
CA LEU A 108 6.75 -5.69 3.78
C LEU A 108 8.18 -5.17 3.90
N ARG A 109 9.18 -6.06 3.99
CA ARG A 109 10.60 -5.72 3.95
C ARG A 109 10.94 -4.96 2.67
N ALA A 110 10.58 -5.48 1.50
CA ALA A 110 10.85 -4.82 0.21
C ALA A 110 10.27 -3.38 0.17
N LYS A 111 9.00 -3.22 0.52
CA LYS A 111 8.34 -1.90 0.54
C LYS A 111 8.85 -0.96 1.64
N ALA A 112 9.33 -1.51 2.75
CA ALA A 112 9.93 -0.73 3.82
C ALA A 112 11.32 -0.22 3.40
N THR A 113 12.12 -1.06 2.74
CA THR A 113 13.42 -0.70 2.17
C THR A 113 13.30 0.41 1.14
N GLU A 114 12.29 0.39 0.27
CA GLU A 114 11.98 1.49 -0.66
C GLU A 114 11.76 2.84 0.04
N ARG A 115 11.39 2.82 1.32
CA ARG A 115 11.15 4.00 2.16
C ARG A 115 12.28 4.29 3.15
N GLY A 116 13.41 3.58 3.04
CA GLY A 116 14.55 3.72 3.95
C GLY A 116 14.31 3.15 5.35
N ILE A 117 13.32 2.28 5.52
CA ILE A 117 12.99 1.65 6.81
C ILE A 117 13.52 0.21 6.80
N ALA A 118 14.40 -0.10 7.76
CA ALA A 118 14.89 -1.46 7.97
C ALA A 118 14.03 -2.19 9.00
N ILE A 119 13.48 -3.34 8.60
CA ILE A 119 12.81 -4.28 9.51
C ILE A 119 13.86 -5.37 9.84
N PRO A 120 14.06 -5.72 11.12
CA PRO A 120 14.99 -6.78 11.52
C PRO A 120 14.47 -8.15 11.13
#